data_AF-A0AAV9QGQ4-F1
#
_entry.id   AF-A0AAV9QGQ4-F1
#
_cell.length_a   1.000
_cell.length_b   1.000
_cell.length_c   1.000
_cell.angle_alpha   90.00
_cell.angle_beta   90.00
_cell.angle_gamma   90.00
#
_symmetry.space_group_name_H-M   'P 1'
#
loop_
_entity.id
_entity.type
_entity.pdbx_description
1 polymer ?
#
loop_
_entity_poly.entity_id
_entity_poly.type
_entity_poly.pdbx_seq_one_letter_code
_entity_poly.pdbx_strand_id
1 'polypeptide(L)'
;MPPIRSRNSRKPPPAGFEDIEDTLLEYANKMRDAQNASHEGKKKHETTWPIFQISHARSRYVYDLYYEREAISKQLYDWLLKNGYADANLIAKWKKQGYEKLCCLRCVQTKETNFSGTCICRVPKASLRREDGEGGGDGAGAGIQCRLSKRKQRTKYLKKEKAYARGAKRNKLFEL
;
A
#
# COMPACT_ATOMS: atom_id res chain seq x y z
N MET A 1 0.06 -9.34 -22.84
CA MET A 1 1.30 -8.65 -23.26
C MET A 1 1.92 -8.00 -22.02
N PRO A 2 3.15 -8.33 -21.61
CA PRO A 2 3.78 -7.70 -20.45
C PRO A 2 3.96 -6.18 -20.67
N PRO A 3 3.98 -5.36 -19.61
CA PRO A 3 4.29 -3.94 -19.73
C PRO A 3 5.64 -3.76 -20.43
N ILE A 4 5.67 -2.88 -21.45
CA ILE A 4 6.85 -2.63 -22.28
C ILE A 4 7.97 -2.09 -21.39
N ARG A 5 9.00 -2.90 -21.15
CA ARG A 5 10.18 -2.52 -20.37
C ARG A 5 10.96 -1.48 -21.18
N SER A 6 11.01 -0.24 -20.72
CA SER A 6 11.83 0.80 -21.36
C SER A 6 13.31 0.40 -21.34
N ARG A 7 14.10 0.86 -22.32
CA ARG A 7 15.51 0.45 -22.53
C ARG A 7 16.41 0.63 -21.28
N ASN A 8 16.04 1.53 -20.36
CA ASN A 8 16.75 1.78 -19.09
C ASN A 8 16.24 0.96 -17.88
N SER A 9 15.08 0.28 -17.99
CA SER A 9 14.49 -0.60 -16.96
C SER A 9 14.97 -2.07 -17.11
N ARG A 10 15.74 -2.37 -18.16
CA ARG A 10 16.32 -3.70 -18.48
C ARG A 10 17.45 -4.14 -17.54
N LYS A 11 17.43 -3.78 -16.26
CA LYS A 11 18.28 -4.48 -15.30
C LYS A 11 17.79 -5.93 -15.25
N PRO A 12 18.67 -6.94 -15.39
CA PRO A 12 18.25 -8.33 -15.38
C PRO A 12 17.39 -8.60 -14.14
N PRO A 13 16.28 -9.36 -14.28
CA PRO A 13 15.41 -9.65 -13.16
C PRO A 13 16.25 -10.31 -12.05
N PRO A 14 16.20 -9.79 -10.81
CA PRO A 14 16.86 -10.42 -9.69
C PRO A 14 16.25 -11.81 -9.43
N ALA A 15 17.02 -12.71 -8.81
CA ALA A 15 16.56 -14.06 -8.46
C ALA A 15 15.24 -14.04 -7.68
N GLY A 16 14.32 -14.95 -8.02
CA GLY A 16 12.97 -15.06 -7.41
C GLY A 16 11.87 -14.27 -8.12
N PHE A 17 12.11 -13.75 -9.33
CA PHE A 17 11.07 -13.10 -10.13
C PHE A 17 10.14 -14.09 -10.84
N GLU A 18 10.64 -15.29 -11.18
CA GLU A 18 9.91 -16.30 -11.96
C GLU A 18 8.62 -16.75 -11.26
N ASP A 19 8.67 -17.03 -9.95
CA ASP A 19 7.50 -17.47 -9.17
C ASP A 19 6.39 -16.40 -9.04
N ILE A 20 6.75 -15.13 -9.22
CA ILE A 20 5.85 -13.99 -9.01
C ILE A 20 5.28 -13.51 -10.36
N GLU A 21 5.98 -13.77 -11.46
CA GLU A 21 5.65 -13.27 -12.79
C GLU A 21 4.23 -13.66 -13.22
N ASP A 22 3.85 -14.92 -13.03
CA ASP A 22 2.52 -15.43 -13.42
C ASP A 22 1.39 -14.66 -12.72
N THR A 23 1.50 -14.51 -11.40
CA THR A 23 0.51 -13.78 -10.60
C THR A 23 0.45 -12.29 -10.96
N LEU A 24 1.60 -11.65 -11.26
CA LEU A 24 1.63 -10.26 -11.69
C LEU A 24 1.02 -10.08 -13.09
N LEU A 25 1.20 -11.06 -13.96
CA LEU A 25 0.62 -11.06 -15.31
C LEU A 25 -0.89 -11.19 -15.26
N GLU A 26 -1.44 -12.00 -14.35
CA GLU A 26 -2.88 -12.05 -14.10
C GLU A 26 -3.45 -10.70 -13.67
N TYR A 27 -2.79 -9.98 -12.74
CA TYR A 27 -3.24 -8.65 -12.34
C TYR A 27 -3.16 -7.63 -13.49
N ALA A 28 -2.16 -7.75 -14.35
CA ALA A 28 -2.02 -6.90 -15.54
C ALA A 28 -3.14 -7.18 -16.57
N ASN A 29 -3.50 -8.45 -16.77
CA ASN A 29 -4.61 -8.82 -17.64
C ASN A 29 -5.94 -8.29 -17.08
N LYS A 30 -6.21 -8.51 -15.78
CA LYS A 30 -7.39 -7.95 -15.09
C LYS A 30 -7.47 -6.43 -15.22
N MET A 31 -6.33 -5.73 -15.16
CA MET A 31 -6.30 -4.27 -15.34
C MET A 31 -6.70 -3.85 -16.75
N ARG A 32 -6.26 -4.58 -17.78
CA ARG A 32 -6.66 -4.32 -19.17
C ARG A 32 -8.12 -4.60 -19.40
N ASP A 33 -8.64 -5.70 -18.86
CA ASP A 33 -10.04 -6.05 -18.96
C ASP A 33 -10.91 -4.98 -18.30
N ALA A 34 -10.49 -4.48 -17.13
CA ALA A 34 -11.17 -3.38 -16.44
C ALA A 34 -11.10 -2.04 -17.21
N GLN A 35 -10.02 -1.79 -17.95
CA GLN A 35 -9.89 -0.60 -18.81
C GLN A 35 -10.75 -0.70 -20.08
N ASN A 36 -10.86 -1.90 -20.64
CA ASN A 36 -11.63 -2.17 -21.86
C ASN A 36 -13.13 -2.40 -21.61
N ALA A 37 -13.54 -2.56 -20.36
CA ALA A 37 -14.93 -2.77 -20.00
C ALA A 37 -15.82 -1.61 -20.50
N SER A 38 -16.93 -1.96 -21.18
CA SER A 38 -17.89 -0.96 -21.67
C SER A 38 -18.46 -0.12 -20.51
N HIS A 39 -18.64 1.17 -20.80
CA HIS A 39 -19.14 2.20 -19.87
C HIS A 39 -20.63 2.51 -20.08
N GLU A 40 -21.33 1.73 -20.90
CA GLU A 40 -22.76 1.91 -21.15
C GLU A 40 -23.58 1.54 -19.90
N GLY A 41 -24.28 2.54 -19.36
CA GLY A 41 -25.17 2.40 -18.20
C GLY A 41 -24.50 2.60 -16.83
N LYS A 42 -23.18 2.73 -16.74
CA LYS A 42 -22.46 2.93 -15.47
C LYS A 42 -22.09 4.39 -15.23
N LYS A 43 -22.09 4.80 -13.96
CA LYS A 43 -21.60 6.13 -13.60
C LYS A 43 -20.08 6.18 -13.81
N LYS A 44 -19.56 7.35 -14.21
CA LYS A 44 -18.11 7.56 -14.47
C LYS A 44 -17.19 7.04 -13.35
N HIS A 45 -17.65 7.14 -12.10
CA HIS A 45 -16.90 6.67 -10.94
C HIS A 45 -16.91 5.15 -10.78
N GLU A 46 -18.02 4.48 -11.09
CA GLU A 46 -18.17 3.03 -11.00
C GLU A 46 -17.21 2.32 -11.97
N THR A 47 -16.96 2.89 -13.14
CA THR A 47 -15.96 2.39 -14.09
C THR A 47 -14.53 2.42 -13.52
N THR A 48 -14.22 3.37 -12.62
CA THR A 48 -12.87 3.52 -12.06
C THR A 48 -12.65 2.66 -10.81
N TRP A 49 -13.70 2.27 -10.11
CA TRP A 49 -13.61 1.43 -8.91
C TRP A 49 -12.86 0.10 -9.10
N PRO A 50 -13.14 -0.72 -10.14
CA PRO A 50 -12.41 -1.97 -10.35
C PRO A 50 -10.91 -1.73 -10.60
N ILE A 51 -10.56 -0.63 -11.27
CA ILE A 51 -9.15 -0.26 -11.51
C ILE A 51 -8.41 -0.03 -10.18
N PHE A 52 -9.04 0.70 -9.25
CA PHE A 52 -8.45 0.93 -7.93
C PHE A 52 -8.36 -0.36 -7.10
N GLN A 53 -9.36 -1.24 -7.18
CA GLN A 53 -9.35 -2.53 -6.48
C GLN A 53 -8.21 -3.42 -6.96
N ILE A 54 -7.98 -3.50 -8.27
CA ILE A 54 -6.90 -4.29 -8.86
C ILE A 54 -5.53 -3.71 -8.48
N SER A 55 -5.34 -2.38 -8.54
CA SER A 55 -4.06 -1.77 -8.14
C SER A 55 -3.76 -1.97 -6.65
N HIS A 56 -4.79 -1.90 -5.80
CA HIS A 56 -4.68 -2.19 -4.38
C HIS A 56 -4.30 -3.65 -4.14
N ALA A 57 -5.00 -4.60 -4.77
CA ALA A 57 -4.72 -6.04 -4.65
C ALA A 57 -3.29 -6.38 -5.09
N ARG A 58 -2.85 -5.83 -6.22
CA ARG A 58 -1.48 -5.98 -6.73
C ARG A 58 -0.44 -5.45 -5.75
N SER A 59 -0.63 -4.24 -5.21
CA SER A 59 0.31 -3.67 -4.22
C SER A 59 0.30 -4.43 -2.90
N ARG A 60 -0.85 -4.99 -2.51
CA ARG A 60 -1.00 -5.79 -1.29
C ARG A 60 -0.27 -7.12 -1.40
N TYR A 61 -0.38 -7.79 -2.54
CA TYR A 61 0.35 -9.02 -2.82
C TYR A 61 1.87 -8.85 -2.64
N VAL A 62 2.44 -7.76 -3.19
CA VAL A 62 3.87 -7.44 -3.01
C VAL A 62 4.22 -7.12 -1.55
N TYR A 63 3.30 -6.49 -0.80
CA TYR A 63 3.48 -6.21 0.62
C TYR A 63 3.51 -7.50 1.45
N ASP A 64 2.56 -8.40 1.23
CA ASP A 64 2.43 -9.65 1.99
C ASP A 64 3.64 -10.57 1.71
N LEU A 65 4.11 -10.63 0.46
CA LEU A 65 5.32 -11.38 0.10
C LEU A 65 6.59 -10.90 0.82
N TYR A 66 6.71 -9.59 1.06
CA TYR A 66 7.89 -9.02 1.71
C TYR A 66 7.79 -8.99 3.24
N TYR A 67 6.62 -8.68 3.79
CA TYR A 67 6.45 -8.48 5.24
C TYR A 67 5.89 -9.68 6.00
N GLU A 68 5.07 -10.52 5.37
CA GLU A 68 4.47 -11.69 6.03
C GLU A 68 5.27 -12.95 5.71
N ARG A 69 5.54 -13.20 4.42
CA ARG A 69 6.20 -14.43 3.95
C ARG A 69 7.72 -14.32 3.78
N GLU A 70 8.28 -13.10 3.74
CA GLU A 70 9.70 -12.80 3.52
C GLU A 70 10.35 -13.56 2.33
N ALA A 71 9.56 -13.93 1.32
CA ALA A 71 10.01 -14.74 0.19
C ALA A 71 10.87 -13.95 -0.83
N ILE A 72 10.92 -12.62 -0.67
CA ILE A 72 11.53 -11.69 -1.63
C ILE A 72 12.78 -11.05 -1.02
N SER A 73 13.87 -11.05 -1.79
CA SER A 73 15.07 -10.28 -1.42
C SER A 73 14.81 -8.76 -1.47
N LYS A 74 15.46 -7.98 -0.60
CA LYS A 74 15.35 -6.52 -0.61
C LYS A 74 15.65 -5.89 -1.98
N GLN A 75 16.60 -6.48 -2.72
CA GLN A 75 16.96 -6.02 -4.06
C GLN A 75 15.81 -6.20 -5.06
N LEU A 76 15.10 -7.32 -4.99
CA LEU A 76 13.94 -7.60 -5.83
C LEU A 76 12.76 -6.69 -5.47
N TYR A 77 12.53 -6.44 -4.18
CA TYR A 77 11.51 -5.50 -3.73
C TYR A 77 11.77 -4.07 -4.26
N ASP A 78 13.00 -3.58 -4.14
CA ASP A 78 13.38 -2.25 -4.66
C ASP A 78 13.29 -2.17 -6.19
N TRP A 79 13.50 -3.28 -6.90
CA TRP A 79 13.33 -3.38 -8.34
C TRP A 79 11.84 -3.35 -8.75
N LEU A 80 10.98 -4.07 -8.04
CA LEU A 80 9.52 -4.08 -8.27
C LEU A 80 8.91 -2.68 -8.08
N LEU A 81 9.38 -1.93 -7.08
CA LEU A 81 8.98 -0.54 -6.86
C LEU A 81 9.41 0.39 -7.99
N LYS A 82 10.63 0.22 -8.52
CA LYS A 82 11.14 1.05 -9.64
C LYS A 82 10.38 0.82 -10.94
N ASN A 83 9.91 -0.41 -11.17
CA ASN A 83 9.14 -0.76 -12.35
C ASN A 83 7.64 -0.49 -12.22
N GLY A 84 7.17 0.03 -11.07
CA GLY A 84 5.77 0.40 -10.88
C GLY A 84 4.82 -0.80 -10.74
N TYR A 85 5.32 -1.97 -10.34
CA TYR A 85 4.45 -3.10 -9.99
C TYR A 85 3.69 -2.86 -8.68
N ALA A 86 4.24 -2.05 -7.77
CA ALA A 86 3.61 -1.68 -6.52
C ALA A 86 3.78 -0.19 -6.21
N ASP A 87 2.79 0.38 -5.52
CA ASP A 87 2.77 1.80 -5.16
C ASP A 87 3.56 2.07 -3.88
N ALA A 88 4.77 2.64 -4.02
CA ALA A 88 5.63 2.97 -2.89
C ALA A 88 4.95 3.89 -1.86
N ASN A 89 4.17 4.86 -2.34
CA ASN A 89 3.44 5.81 -1.50
C ASN A 89 2.32 5.14 -0.69
N LEU A 90 1.64 4.15 -1.28
CA LEU A 90 0.56 3.42 -0.60
C LEU A 90 1.15 2.50 0.48
N ILE A 91 2.22 1.78 0.15
CA ILE A 91 2.93 0.92 1.11
C ILE A 91 3.50 1.74 2.28
N ALA A 92 4.01 2.94 2.02
CA ALA A 92 4.47 3.85 3.07
C ALA A 92 3.34 4.26 4.04
N LYS A 93 2.10 4.34 3.57
CA LYS A 93 0.93 4.60 4.43
C LYS A 93 0.57 3.36 5.26
N TRP A 94 0.60 2.16 4.70
CA TRP A 94 0.32 0.93 5.45
C TRP A 94 1.26 0.69 6.63
N LYS A 95 2.50 1.19 6.56
CA LYS A 95 3.45 1.17 7.69
C LYS A 95 3.07 2.10 8.85
N LYS A 96 2.18 3.07 8.63
CA LYS A 96 1.73 4.00 9.65
C LYS A 96 0.52 3.42 10.39
N GLN A 97 0.52 3.56 11.71
CA GLN A 97 -0.58 3.08 12.54
C GLN A 97 -1.91 3.75 12.17
N GLY A 98 -2.96 2.94 12.12
CA GLY A 98 -4.30 3.38 11.72
C GLY A 98 -4.53 3.40 10.20
N TYR A 99 -3.52 3.15 9.37
CA TYR A 99 -3.64 3.10 7.90
C TYR A 99 -3.41 1.71 7.31
N GLU A 100 -3.41 0.65 8.12
CA GLU A 100 -3.11 -0.73 7.71
C GLU A 100 -4.02 -1.25 6.58
N LYS A 101 -5.29 -0.80 6.56
CA LYS A 101 -6.32 -1.18 5.59
C LYS A 101 -6.74 0.00 4.70
N LEU A 102 -5.78 0.79 4.23
CA LEU A 102 -6.07 1.97 3.42
C LEU A 102 -6.44 1.61 1.97
N CYS A 103 -7.60 2.06 1.50
CA CYS A 103 -8.13 1.90 0.14
C CYS A 103 -7.22 2.43 -0.96
N CYS A 104 -6.93 3.73 -0.93
CA CYS A 104 -6.13 4.41 -1.94
C CYS A 104 -5.59 5.73 -1.39
N LEU A 105 -4.68 6.37 -2.14
CA LEU A 105 -4.12 7.66 -1.75
C LEU A 105 -5.16 8.79 -1.80
N ARG A 106 -6.12 8.73 -2.73
CA ARG A 106 -7.23 9.70 -2.85
C ARG A 106 -8.08 9.76 -1.58
N CYS A 107 -8.31 8.63 -0.92
CA CYS A 107 -9.09 8.57 0.33
C CYS A 107 -8.53 9.45 1.48
N VAL A 108 -7.22 9.74 1.46
CA VAL A 108 -6.51 10.52 2.51
C VAL A 108 -6.14 11.91 2.02
N GLN A 109 -6.27 12.18 0.72
CA GLN A 109 -5.85 13.44 0.13
C GLN A 109 -6.91 14.52 0.40
N THR A 110 -6.62 15.39 1.36
CA THR A 110 -7.53 16.49 1.75
C THR A 110 -7.76 17.50 0.62
N LYS A 111 -6.78 17.67 -0.26
CA LYS A 111 -6.86 18.63 -1.39
C LYS A 111 -7.91 18.30 -2.46
N GLU A 112 -8.35 17.04 -2.57
CA GLU A 112 -9.33 16.63 -3.58
C GLU A 112 -10.79 16.85 -3.15
N THR A 113 -11.03 17.08 -1.86
CA THR A 113 -12.37 17.29 -1.31
C THR A 113 -12.63 18.77 -1.06
N ASN A 114 -13.85 19.23 -1.32
CA ASN A 114 -14.25 20.62 -1.10
C ASN A 114 -14.02 21.11 0.34
N PHE A 115 -14.19 20.21 1.33
CA PHE A 115 -14.07 20.53 2.76
C PHE A 115 -12.72 20.16 3.38
N SER A 116 -11.69 19.90 2.58
CA SER A 116 -10.37 19.49 3.08
C SER A 116 -10.39 18.26 4.01
N GLY A 117 -11.43 17.44 3.91
CA GLY A 117 -11.68 16.30 4.77
C GLY A 117 -11.11 15.00 4.19
N THR A 118 -11.11 13.94 5.01
CA THR A 118 -10.85 12.58 4.52
C THR A 118 -12.13 11.95 3.98
N CYS A 119 -12.00 11.01 3.05
CA CYS A 119 -13.15 10.28 2.50
C CYS A 119 -13.90 9.48 3.58
N ILE A 120 -15.20 9.28 3.39
CA ILE A 120 -16.07 8.48 4.27
C ILE A 120 -15.56 7.05 4.49
N CYS A 121 -14.81 6.49 3.53
CA CYS A 121 -14.17 5.17 3.65
C CYS A 121 -13.22 5.04 4.85
N ARG A 122 -12.80 6.15 5.47
CA ARG A 122 -11.93 6.17 6.66
C ARG A 122 -12.71 6.21 7.97
N VAL A 123 -14.01 6.47 7.93
CA VAL A 123 -14.86 6.54 9.11
C VAL A 123 -15.21 5.10 9.54
N PRO A 124 -14.96 4.72 10.80
CA PRO A 124 -15.36 3.42 11.29
C PRO A 124 -16.87 3.21 11.12
N LYS A 125 -17.26 2.00 10.69
CA LYS A 125 -18.68 1.66 10.53
C LYS A 125 -19.51 1.86 11.81
N ALA A 126 -18.90 1.72 12.98
CA ALA A 126 -19.54 1.97 14.27
C ALA A 126 -19.98 3.44 14.46
N SER A 127 -19.33 4.38 13.77
CA SER A 127 -19.64 5.81 13.82
C SER A 127 -20.62 6.23 12.72
N LEU A 128 -20.84 5.39 11.71
CA LEU A 128 -21.86 5.60 10.69
C LEU A 128 -23.20 5.17 11.29
N ARG A 129 -24.13 6.12 11.45
CA ARG A 129 -25.50 5.82 11.86
C ARG A 129 -26.10 4.89 10.81
N ARG A 130 -26.49 3.69 11.23
CA ARG A 130 -27.15 2.69 10.38
C ARG A 130 -28.61 3.13 10.18
N GLU A 131 -29.02 3.40 8.95
CA GLU A 131 -30.43 3.25 8.55
C GLU A 131 -30.74 1.79 8.16
N ASP A 132 -29.70 0.97 7.98
CA ASP A 132 -29.85 -0.46 7.69
C ASP A 132 -29.85 -1.26 9.00
N GLY A 133 -31.04 -1.69 9.42
CA GLY A 133 -31.22 -2.61 10.52
C GLY A 133 -30.53 -3.94 10.26
N GLU A 134 -29.50 -4.26 11.06
CA GLU A 134 -29.40 -5.44 11.92
C GLU A 134 -27.98 -5.58 12.54
N GLY A 135 -27.96 -5.88 13.84
CA GLY A 135 -26.92 -6.67 14.53
C GLY A 135 -25.65 -5.97 15.05
N GLY A 136 -25.63 -5.73 16.38
CA GLY A 136 -24.53 -5.86 17.38
C GLY A 136 -23.12 -5.32 17.10
N GLY A 137 -22.33 -4.81 18.05
CA GLY A 137 -22.38 -4.79 19.52
C GLY A 137 -20.94 -4.51 20.01
N ASP A 138 -20.84 -3.71 21.07
CA ASP A 138 -19.71 -3.58 22.00
C ASP A 138 -18.37 -2.96 21.55
N GLY A 139 -18.04 -1.83 22.18
CA GLY A 139 -16.74 -1.17 22.06
C GLY A 139 -16.57 0.10 22.89
N ALA A 140 -17.24 0.20 24.05
CA ALA A 140 -16.92 1.21 25.04
C ALA A 140 -15.52 0.91 25.61
N GLY A 141 -14.50 1.68 25.24
CA GLY A 141 -13.15 1.51 25.82
C GLY A 141 -11.95 2.13 25.09
N ALA A 142 -12.11 2.81 23.94
CA ALA A 142 -10.94 3.25 23.14
C ALA A 142 -10.35 4.64 23.50
N GLY A 143 -10.78 5.26 24.61
CA GLY A 143 -10.39 6.64 24.94
C GLY A 143 -9.02 6.80 25.64
N ILE A 144 -8.59 5.83 26.44
CA ILE A 144 -7.50 6.05 27.42
C ILE A 144 -6.16 5.41 26.99
N GLN A 145 -6.18 4.37 26.15
CA GLN A 145 -4.96 3.62 25.77
C GLN A 145 -4.08 4.29 24.70
N CYS A 146 -4.61 5.25 23.92
CA CYS A 146 -3.89 5.86 22.80
C CYS A 146 -2.70 6.74 23.22
N ARG A 147 -2.66 7.22 24.48
CA ARG A 147 -1.61 8.12 24.96
C ARG A 147 -0.33 7.38 25.42
N LEU A 148 -0.45 6.19 26.01
CA LEU A 148 0.73 5.40 26.44
C LEU A 148 1.44 4.67 25.28
N SER A 149 0.70 4.19 24.27
CA SER A 149 1.30 3.46 23.13
C SER A 149 2.23 4.35 22.29
N LYS A 150 1.87 5.63 22.08
CA LYS A 150 2.70 6.61 21.35
C LYS A 150 4.06 6.87 22.00
N ARG A 151 4.16 6.80 23.34
CA ARG A 151 5.43 7.04 24.06
C ARG A 151 6.41 5.87 23.93
N LYS A 152 5.92 4.62 23.91
CA LYS A 152 6.74 3.41 23.66
C LYS A 152 7.15 3.24 22.20
N GLN A 153 6.35 3.71 21.25
CA GLN A 153 6.71 3.62 19.83
C GLN A 153 7.76 4.66 19.42
N ARG A 154 7.64 5.91 19.90
CA ARG A 154 8.61 6.97 19.59
C ARG A 154 10.03 6.61 20.03
N THR A 155 10.20 5.91 21.15
CA THR A 155 11.52 5.44 21.61
C THR A 155 12.08 4.27 20.78
N LYS A 156 11.22 3.39 20.24
CA LYS A 156 11.63 2.32 19.31
C LYS A 156 12.10 2.88 17.95
N TYR A 157 11.40 3.87 17.38
CA TYR A 157 11.78 4.48 16.09
C TYR A 157 13.11 5.27 16.17
N LEU A 158 13.32 6.05 17.24
CA LEU A 158 14.57 6.80 17.44
C LEU A 158 15.81 5.88 17.63
N LYS A 159 15.64 4.70 18.23
CA LYS A 159 16.73 3.70 18.33
C LYS A 159 17.09 3.09 16.97
N LYS A 160 16.10 2.88 16.09
CA LYS A 160 16.31 2.35 14.73
C LYS A 160 16.99 3.38 13.82
N GLU A 161 16.64 4.66 13.92
CA GLU A 161 17.33 5.75 13.20
C GLU A 161 18.79 5.91 13.62
N LYS A 162 19.09 5.86 14.93
CA LYS A 162 20.47 5.91 15.44
C LYS A 162 21.31 4.68 15.07
N ALA A 163 20.69 3.54 14.75
CA ALA A 163 21.39 2.35 14.24
C ALA A 163 21.72 2.50 12.74
N TYR A 164 20.78 3.02 11.95
CA TYR A 164 20.98 3.28 10.52
C TYR A 164 22.05 4.36 10.25
N ALA A 165 22.06 5.43 11.06
CA ALA A 165 23.06 6.50 10.96
C ALA A 165 24.48 6.07 11.36
N ARG A 166 24.62 5.06 12.25
CA ARG A 166 25.94 4.50 12.65
C ARG A 166 26.48 3.49 11.63
N GLY A 167 25.61 2.75 10.93
CA GLY A 167 26.02 1.89 9.81
C GLY A 167 26.53 2.66 8.59
N ALA A 168 25.91 3.81 8.29
CA ALA A 168 26.31 4.65 7.16
C ALA A 168 27.69 5.33 7.34
N LYS A 169 28.16 5.53 8.57
CA LYS A 169 29.51 6.09 8.84
C LYS A 169 30.63 5.05 8.81
N ARG A 170 30.34 3.75 8.98
CA ARG A 170 31.37 2.67 8.89
C ARG A 170 31.67 2.26 7.45
N ASN A 171 30.68 2.29 6.54
CA ASN A 171 30.91 2.01 5.11
C ASN A 171 31.59 3.15 4.34
N LYS A 172 31.76 4.33 4.96
CA LYS A 172 32.49 5.46 4.36
C LYS A 172 33.97 5.51 4.75
N LEU A 173 34.43 4.50 5.50
CA LEU A 173 35.80 4.37 6.03
C LEU A 173 36.51 3.11 5.47
N PHE A 174 35.91 2.43 4.49
CA PHE A 174 36.45 1.19 3.88
C PHE A 174 36.54 1.23 2.34
N GLU A 175 36.30 2.39 1.73
CA GLU A 175 36.71 2.70 0.35
C GLU A 175 37.38 4.07 0.37
N LEU A 176 38.73 4.04 0.29
CA LEU A 176 39.72 5.14 0.23
C LEU A 176 40.03 5.86 1.56
#